data_AF-A0A0Q5N4M0-F1
#
_entry.id   AF-A0A0Q5N4M0-F1
#
_cell.length_a   1.000
_cell.length_b   1.000
_cell.length_c   1.000
_cell.angle_alpha   90.00
_cell.angle_beta   90.00
_cell.angle_gamma   90.00
#
_symmetry.space_group_name_H-M   'P 1'
#
loop_
_entity.id
_entity.type
_entity.pdbx_description
1 polymer ?
#
loop_
_entity_poly.entity_id
_entity_poly.type
_entity_poly.pdbx_seq_one_letter_code
_entity_poly.pdbx_strand_id
1 'polypeptide(L)' 'MDATMDDHPEMTYAPTDGTEAIEGLEARLRDIEQQPLVSRAAAFGELHDDLRRVLEGAGDDTAAPS' A
#
# COMPACT_ATOMS: atom_id res chain seq x y z
N MET A 1 18.50 -41.09 -18.62
CA MET A 1 18.48 -40.23 -17.43
C MET A 1 19.31 -39.03 -17.80
N ASP A 2 18.67 -38.00 -18.35
CA ASP A 2 19.34 -36.76 -18.69
C ASP A 2 18.47 -35.60 -18.23
N ALA A 3 19.17 -34.60 -17.70
CA ALA A 3 18.65 -33.57 -16.83
C ALA A 3 17.88 -32.51 -17.60
N THR A 4 16.68 -32.22 -17.14
CA THR A 4 16.12 -30.87 -17.18
C THR A 4 15.53 -30.63 -15.80
N MET A 5 16.39 -30.21 -14.87
CA MET A 5 15.97 -29.23 -13.87
C MET A 5 15.50 -28.05 -14.71
N ASP A 6 14.20 -28.02 -15.00
CA ASP A 6 13.52 -26.79 -15.39
C ASP A 6 13.87 -25.79 -14.30
N ASP A 7 14.78 -24.90 -14.66
CA ASP A 7 15.01 -23.62 -14.02
C ASP A 7 13.66 -22.92 -14.10
N HIS A 8 12.78 -23.23 -13.13
CA HIS A 8 11.58 -22.46 -12.89
C HIS A 8 12.11 -21.05 -12.69
N PRO A 9 11.85 -20.11 -13.62
CA PRO A 9 12.27 -18.74 -13.40
C PRO A 9 11.65 -18.39 -12.06
N GLU A 10 12.49 -18.03 -11.08
CA GLU A 10 12.01 -17.44 -9.84
C GLU A 10 11.03 -16.37 -10.30
N MET A 11 9.76 -16.66 -10.08
CA MET A 11 8.65 -15.80 -10.44
C MET A 11 8.81 -14.68 -9.43
N THR A 12 9.71 -13.75 -9.77
CA THR A 12 9.87 -12.47 -9.12
C THR A 12 8.54 -11.81 -9.37
N TYR A 13 7.60 -12.06 -8.46
CA TYR A 13 6.36 -11.33 -8.39
C TYR A 13 6.81 -9.88 -8.28
N ALA A 14 6.77 -9.17 -9.42
CA ALA A 14 6.85 -7.73 -9.41
C ALA A 14 5.85 -7.31 -8.34
N PRO A 15 6.29 -6.60 -7.29
CA PRO A 15 5.43 -6.30 -6.17
C PRO A 15 4.16 -5.71 -6.75
N THR A 16 3.05 -6.40 -6.51
CA THR A 16 1.75 -5.88 -6.89
C THR A 16 1.61 -4.55 -6.16
N ASP A 17 1.11 -3.53 -6.85
CA ASP A 17 0.91 -2.14 -6.37
C ASP A 17 0.39 -2.07 -4.91
N GLY A 18 -0.44 -3.05 -4.52
CA GLY A 18 -0.95 -3.18 -3.15
C GLY A 18 0.09 -3.54 -2.08
N THR A 19 1.13 -4.32 -2.38
CA THR A 19 2.19 -4.69 -1.42
C THR A 19 3.05 -3.47 -1.07
N GLU A 20 3.45 -2.69 -2.07
CA GLU A 20 4.19 -1.44 -1.87
C GLU A 20 3.32 -0.40 -1.13
N ALA A 21 2.03 -0.32 -1.46
CA ALA A 21 1.09 0.56 -0.74
C ALA A 21 0.95 0.18 0.74
N ILE A 22 0.91 -1.12 1.07
CA ILE A 22 0.85 -1.61 2.45
C ILE A 22 2.15 -1.28 3.21
N GLU A 23 3.31 -1.55 2.61
CA GLU A 23 4.61 -1.24 3.23
C GLU A 23 4.77 0.26 3.51
N GLY A 24 4.36 1.12 2.57
CA GLY A 24 4.35 2.57 2.76
C GLY A 24 3.43 3.04 3.89
N LEU A 25 2.27 2.38 4.06
CA LEU A 25 1.35 2.66 5.16
C LEU A 25 1.95 2.24 6.52
N GLU A 26 2.57 1.06 6.60
CA GLU A 26 3.21 0.57 7.81
C GLU A 26 4.35 1.49 8.28
N ALA A 27 5.17 1.97 7.35
CA ALA A 27 6.22 2.95 7.65
C ALA A 27 5.62 4.24 8.23
N ARG A 28 4.57 4.78 7.61
CA ARG A 28 3.91 6.02 8.05
C ARG A 28 3.24 5.87 9.42
N LEU A 29 2.65 4.72 9.73
CA LEU A 29 2.11 4.41 11.06
C LEU A 29 3.22 4.40 12.13
N ARG A 30 4.34 3.75 11.83
CA ARG A 30 5.50 3.68 12.75
C ARG A 30 6.05 5.07 13.05
N ASP A 31 6.09 5.95 12.07
CA ASP A 31 6.52 7.35 12.26
C ASP A 31 5.58 8.11 13.20
N ILE A 32 4.26 7.95 13.06
CA ILE A 32 3.27 8.56 13.96
C ILE A 32 3.44 8.02 15.40
N GLU A 33 3.71 6.73 15.54
CA GLU A 33 3.95 6.09 16.83
C GLU A 33 5.25 6.53 17.52
N GLN A 34 6.21 7.14 16.80
CA GLN A 34 7.39 7.75 17.42
C GLN A 34 7.15 9.17 17.93
N GLN A 35 6.02 9.79 17.57
CA GLN A 35 5.69 11.15 18.01
C GLN A 35 5.21 11.19 19.49
N PRO A 36 5.28 12.37 20.15
CA PRO A 36 4.67 12.58 21.46
C PRO A 36 3.17 12.23 21.47
N LEU A 37 2.68 11.63 22.57
CA LEU A 37 1.30 11.14 22.68
C LEU A 37 0.25 12.21 22.29
N VAL A 38 0.50 13.47 22.68
CA VAL A 38 -0.40 14.60 22.43
C VAL A 38 -0.58 14.94 20.93
N SER A 39 0.41 14.64 20.07
CA SER A 39 0.33 14.93 18.64
C SER A 39 -0.20 13.76 17.81
N ARG A 40 -0.19 12.54 18.33
CA ARG A 40 -0.58 11.34 17.58
C ARG A 40 -2.01 11.39 17.07
N ALA A 41 -2.95 11.87 17.88
CA ALA A 41 -4.35 11.94 17.51
C ALA A 41 -4.58 12.81 16.26
N ALA A 42 -3.89 13.95 16.16
CA ALA A 42 -3.97 14.81 14.99
C ALA A 42 -3.34 14.13 13.76
N ALA A 43 -2.16 13.53 13.91
CA ALA A 43 -1.46 12.87 12.81
C ALA A 43 -2.23 11.64 12.27
N PHE A 44 -2.88 10.86 13.13
CA PHE A 44 -3.76 9.78 12.69
C PHE A 44 -5.02 10.30 11.99
N GLY A 45 -5.55 11.46 12.40
CA GLY A 45 -6.65 12.12 11.71
C GLY A 45 -6.29 12.49 10.27
N GLU A 46 -5.12 13.11 10.07
CA GLU A 46 -4.61 13.45 8.74
C GLU A 46 -4.41 12.21 7.85
N LEU A 47 -3.82 11.14 8.41
CA LEU A 47 -3.65 9.88 7.69
C LEU A 47 -5.01 9.28 7.29
N HIS A 48 -5.99 9.30 8.18
CA HIS A 48 -7.33 8.80 7.88
C HIS A 48 -8.00 9.62 6.76
N ASP A 49 -7.87 10.95 6.78
CA ASP A 49 -8.41 11.81 5.71
C ASP A 49 -7.75 11.56 4.35
N ASP A 50 -6.45 11.30 4.33
CA ASP A 50 -5.73 10.92 3.12
C ASP A 50 -6.23 9.57 2.58
N LEU A 51 -6.34 8.55 3.43
CA LEU A 51 -6.87 7.23 3.06
C LEU A 51 -8.31 7.34 2.55
N ARG A 52 -9.14 8.13 3.24
CA ARG A 52 -10.52 8.39 2.84
C ARG A 52 -10.58 9.01 1.45
N ARG A 53 -9.75 10.02 1.15
CA ARG A 53 -9.69 10.65 -0.17
C ARG A 53 -9.30 9.65 -1.26
N VAL A 54 -8.34 8.78 -1.00
CA VAL A 54 -7.91 7.75 -1.96
C VAL A 54 -9.04 6.75 -2.21
N LEU A 55 -9.69 6.27 -1.16
CA LEU A 55 -10.78 5.29 -1.27
C LEU A 55 -12.05 5.86 -1.91
N GLU A 56 -12.40 7.12 -1.60
CA GLU A 56 -13.54 7.82 -2.20
C GLU A 56 -13.23 8.22 -3.66
N GLY A 57 -11.99 8.64 -3.97
CA GLY A 57 -11.58 9.07 -5.32
C GLY A 57 -11.33 7.92 -6.30
N ALA A 58 -10.92 6.74 -5.82
CA ALA A 58 -10.76 5.54 -6.65
C ALA A 58 -12.10 4.98 -7.18
N GLY A 59 -13.25 5.46 -6.69
CA GLY A 59 -14.57 5.07 -7.15
C GLY A 59 -15.06 5.78 -8.43
N ASP A 60 -14.48 6.93 -8.79
CA ASP A 60 -14.99 7.77 -9.89
C ASP A 60 -14.42 7.40 -11.28
N ASP A 61 -13.27 6.73 -11.36
CA ASP A 61 -12.66 6.35 -12.65
C ASP A 61 -13.31 5.12 -13.33
N THR A 62 -14.31 4.47 -12.69
CA THR A 62 -15.10 3.38 -13.30
C THR A 62 -16.43 3.85 -13.91
N ALA A 63 -16.72 5.16 -13.91
CA ALA A 63 -17.84 5.72 -14.68
C ALA A 63 -17.45 5.80 -16.17
N ALA A 64 -17.66 4.69 -16.89
CA ALA A 64 -17.40 4.55 -18.32
C ALA A 64 -18.03 5.70 -19.16
N PRO A 65 -17.35 6.21 -20.21
CA PRO A 65 -17.97 7.12 -21.16
C PRO A 65 -19.06 6.38 -21.95
N SER A 66 -20.25 6.98 -21.98
CA SER A 66 -21.42 6.57 -22.75
C SER A 66 -21.21 6.66 -24.26
#